data_AF-A0A444Z2D3-F1
#
_entry.id   AF-A0A444Z2D3-F1
#
_cell.length_a   1.000
_cell.length_b   1.000
_cell.length_c   1.000
_cell.angle_alpha   90.00
_cell.angle_beta   90.00
_cell.angle_gamma   90.00
#
_symmetry.space_group_name_H-M   'P 1'
#
loop_
_entity.id
_entity.type
_entity.pdbx_description
1 polymer ?
#
loop_
_entity_poly.entity_id
_entity_poly.type
_entity_poly.pdbx_seq_one_letter_code
_entity_poly.pdbx_strand_id
1 'polypeptide(L)'
;MAFNKSILLLGIFLVMATSKVSSYNEDLKMQVSYTKPPVGATSAPPKPPSTTTPPPPVTSTVPTPPKAKAPYTPVVKAPPPPFVKSPSYPPPPPPPTPTPIPTPTPPKVISPPTPYHPPVVNPPVTPTPAPPTSHIVKSNKECVPRCGYRCQLHSRTRVCMRACMTCCERCKCVPPGTYGNREKCGKCYTGMVTHGNRSKCP
;
A
#
# COMPACT_ATOMS: atom_id res chain seq x y z
N MET A 1 -24.14 -69.29 -9.10
CA MET A 1 -24.04 -68.23 -8.06
C MET A 1 -23.04 -67.11 -8.41
N ALA A 2 -22.87 -66.76 -9.70
CA ALA A 2 -21.95 -65.70 -10.14
C ALA A 2 -22.69 -64.46 -10.72
N PHE A 3 -23.95 -64.63 -11.11
CA PHE A 3 -24.75 -63.57 -11.72
C PHE A 3 -25.25 -62.54 -10.70
N ASN A 4 -25.51 -62.97 -9.47
CA ASN A 4 -25.97 -62.12 -8.37
C ASN A 4 -24.87 -61.16 -7.84
N LYS A 5 -23.61 -61.59 -7.82
CA LYS A 5 -22.47 -60.73 -7.42
C LYS A 5 -22.20 -59.62 -8.44
N SER A 6 -22.37 -59.89 -9.73
CA SER A 6 -22.18 -58.89 -10.79
C SER A 6 -23.25 -57.79 -10.75
N ILE A 7 -24.50 -58.13 -10.41
CA ILE A 7 -25.58 -57.16 -10.24
C ILE A 7 -25.33 -56.25 -9.03
N LEU A 8 -24.81 -56.79 -7.93
CA LEU A 8 -24.48 -55.99 -6.74
C LEU A 8 -23.35 -54.98 -7.03
N LEU A 9 -22.31 -55.40 -7.77
CA LEU A 9 -21.20 -54.52 -8.13
C LEU A 9 -21.60 -53.42 -9.11
N LEU A 10 -22.45 -53.72 -10.10
CA LEU A 10 -23.00 -52.72 -11.02
C LEU A 10 -23.90 -51.71 -10.29
N GLY A 11 -24.69 -52.16 -9.32
CA GLY A 11 -25.52 -51.28 -8.48
C GLY A 11 -24.69 -50.29 -7.66
N ILE A 12 -23.60 -50.74 -7.03
CA ILE A 12 -22.69 -49.87 -6.25
C ILE A 12 -22.01 -48.84 -7.15
N PHE A 13 -21.58 -49.25 -8.35
CA PHE A 13 -20.96 -48.34 -9.32
C PHE A 13 -21.94 -47.26 -9.81
N LEU A 14 -23.20 -47.64 -10.08
CA LEU A 14 -24.24 -46.69 -10.49
C LEU A 14 -24.53 -45.65 -9.39
N VAL A 15 -24.63 -46.06 -8.12
CA VAL A 15 -24.87 -45.15 -6.98
C VAL A 15 -23.68 -44.20 -6.77
N MET A 16 -22.44 -44.66 -6.97
CA MET A 16 -21.25 -43.80 -6.88
C MET A 16 -21.17 -42.81 -8.04
N ALA A 17 -21.60 -43.20 -9.25
CA ALA A 17 -21.63 -42.32 -10.42
C ALA A 17 -22.70 -41.22 -10.29
N THR A 18 -23.90 -41.55 -9.78
CA THR A 18 -24.97 -40.55 -9.57
C THR A 18 -24.62 -39.57 -8.46
N SER A 19 -23.92 -40.01 -7.41
CA SER A 19 -23.48 -39.14 -6.30
C SER A 19 -22.46 -38.08 -6.75
N LYS A 20 -21.60 -38.39 -7.73
CA LYS A 20 -20.64 -37.43 -8.31
C LYS A 20 -21.35 -36.35 -9.13
N VAL A 21 -22.42 -36.67 -9.86
CA VAL A 21 -23.15 -35.71 -10.71
C VAL A 21 -23.86 -34.61 -9.89
N SER A 22 -24.37 -34.95 -8.69
CA SER A 22 -25.03 -33.96 -7.81
C SER A 22 -24.06 -32.89 -7.29
N SER A 23 -22.79 -33.25 -7.08
CA SER A 23 -21.77 -32.30 -6.61
C SER A 23 -21.29 -31.32 -7.69
N TYR A 24 -21.42 -31.64 -8.98
CA TYR A 24 -21.05 -30.72 -10.06
C TYR A 24 -22.16 -29.71 -10.40
N ASN A 25 -23.42 -30.03 -10.10
CA ASN A 25 -24.55 -29.17 -10.47
C ASN A 25 -24.64 -27.90 -9.59
N GLU A 26 -24.25 -28.00 -8.31
CA GLU A 26 -24.22 -26.86 -7.38
C GLU A 26 -23.11 -25.84 -7.71
N ASP A 27 -21.97 -26.28 -8.24
CA ASP A 27 -20.85 -25.38 -8.60
C ASP A 27 -21.17 -24.55 -9.86
N LEU A 28 -21.88 -25.14 -10.83
CA LEU A 28 -22.35 -24.43 -12.04
C LEU A 28 -23.43 -23.38 -11.75
N LYS A 29 -24.31 -23.64 -10.77
CA LYS A 29 -25.37 -22.68 -10.41
C LYS A 29 -24.80 -21.41 -9.76
N MET A 30 -23.68 -21.52 -9.06
CA MET A 30 -23.01 -20.38 -8.42
C MET A 30 -22.23 -19.50 -9.42
N GLN A 31 -21.71 -20.07 -10.52
CA GLN A 31 -21.02 -19.31 -11.58
C GLN A 31 -21.99 -18.49 -12.45
N VAL A 32 -23.21 -18.97 -12.70
CA VAL A 32 -24.18 -18.30 -13.60
C VAL A 32 -24.76 -17.01 -13.01
N SER A 33 -24.81 -16.85 -11.68
CA SER A 33 -25.30 -15.60 -11.07
C SER A 33 -24.28 -14.46 -11.05
N TYR A 34 -23.00 -14.72 -11.31
CA TYR A 34 -21.97 -13.68 -11.25
C TYR A 34 -21.63 -13.02 -12.60
N THR A 35 -22.23 -13.48 -13.70
CA THR A 35 -22.06 -12.84 -15.02
C THR A 35 -23.19 -11.86 -15.29
N LYS A 36 -23.15 -10.70 -14.62
CA LYS A 36 -23.86 -9.51 -15.09
C LYS A 36 -23.12 -9.00 -16.35
N PRO A 37 -23.78 -8.85 -17.51
CA PRO A 37 -23.14 -8.31 -18.71
C PRO A 37 -22.79 -6.82 -18.54
N PRO A 38 -21.64 -6.35 -19.06
CA PRO A 38 -21.42 -4.92 -19.22
C PRO A 38 -22.15 -4.46 -20.49
N VAL A 39 -23.12 -3.55 -20.32
CA VAL A 39 -23.67 -2.77 -21.42
C VAL A 39 -23.16 -1.34 -21.33
N GLY A 40 -22.68 -0.83 -22.47
CA GLY A 40 -22.68 0.61 -22.77
C GLY A 40 -21.33 1.29 -22.76
N ALA A 41 -20.57 1.11 -23.84
CA ALA A 41 -19.63 2.11 -24.31
C ALA A 41 -20.41 3.31 -24.88
N THR A 42 -20.11 4.54 -24.45
CA THR A 42 -20.09 5.72 -25.34
C THR A 42 -19.42 6.95 -24.70
N SER A 43 -18.63 7.62 -25.56
CA SER A 43 -18.12 9.01 -25.52
C SER A 43 -17.18 9.46 -24.41
N ALA A 44 -15.89 9.51 -24.77
CA ALA A 44 -14.86 10.31 -24.12
C ALA A 44 -14.89 11.78 -24.59
N PRO A 45 -14.64 12.76 -23.70
CA PRO A 45 -14.10 14.08 -24.04
C PRO A 45 -12.57 14.17 -23.83
N PRO A 46 -11.88 15.19 -24.40
CA PRO A 46 -10.49 15.10 -24.82
C PRO A 46 -9.46 15.14 -23.69
N LYS A 47 -8.36 14.42 -23.94
CA LYS A 47 -7.13 14.35 -23.15
C LYS A 47 -6.42 15.71 -23.11
N PRO A 48 -5.96 16.21 -21.95
CA PRO A 48 -5.05 17.37 -21.91
C PRO A 48 -3.67 17.00 -22.50
N PRO A 49 -2.94 17.96 -23.10
CA PRO A 49 -1.66 17.68 -23.75
C PRO A 49 -0.65 17.12 -22.74
N SER A 50 -0.08 15.97 -23.08
CA SER A 50 1.02 15.36 -22.34
C SER A 50 2.33 15.96 -22.82
N THR A 51 3.04 16.64 -21.94
CA THR A 51 4.41 17.10 -22.17
C THR A 51 5.34 15.88 -22.18
N THR A 52 5.77 15.47 -23.36
CA THR A 52 6.74 14.37 -23.54
C THR A 52 8.14 14.88 -23.25
N THR A 53 8.71 14.48 -22.13
CA THR A 53 10.15 14.66 -21.85
C THR A 53 10.96 13.73 -22.76
N PRO A 54 11.98 14.21 -23.50
CA PRO A 54 12.79 13.35 -24.36
C PRO A 54 13.73 12.43 -23.55
N PRO A 55 14.07 11.23 -24.07
CA PRO A 55 15.03 10.33 -23.44
C PRO A 55 16.47 10.86 -23.51
N PRO A 56 17.38 10.42 -22.61
CA PRO A 56 18.78 10.82 -22.65
C PRO A 56 19.49 10.26 -23.90
N PRO A 57 20.48 10.97 -24.48
CA PRO A 57 21.17 10.50 -25.66
C PRO A 57 22.11 9.35 -25.30
N VAL A 58 21.95 8.23 -26.01
CA VAL A 58 22.89 7.11 -26.02
C VAL A 58 24.09 7.46 -26.91
N THR A 59 25.29 7.41 -26.33
CA THR A 59 26.55 7.63 -27.04
C THR A 59 26.89 6.39 -27.87
N SER A 60 26.57 6.40 -29.16
CA SER A 60 27.09 5.42 -30.13
C SER A 60 28.35 5.97 -30.81
N THR A 61 29.47 5.31 -30.58
CA THR A 61 30.73 5.48 -31.31
C THR A 61 30.57 5.02 -32.77
N VAL A 62 30.68 5.96 -33.70
CA VAL A 62 30.87 5.69 -35.15
C VAL A 62 32.23 6.26 -35.55
N PRO A 63 33.08 5.54 -36.31
CA PRO A 63 34.40 6.02 -36.71
C PRO A 63 34.30 7.14 -37.76
N THR A 64 35.04 8.22 -37.53
CA THR A 64 35.15 9.42 -38.37
C THR A 64 35.94 9.18 -39.68
N PRO A 65 35.53 9.78 -40.83
CA PRO A 65 36.37 9.90 -42.02
C PRO A 65 37.45 11.00 -41.88
N PRO A 66 38.50 11.02 -42.72
CA PRO A 66 39.64 11.92 -42.56
C PRO A 66 39.25 13.37 -42.91
N LYS A 67 39.51 14.29 -41.98
CA LYS A 67 39.21 15.72 -42.12
C LYS A 67 40.35 16.45 -42.84
N ALA A 68 40.04 17.11 -43.95
CA ALA A 68 40.93 18.08 -44.60
C ALA A 68 41.22 19.27 -43.66
N LYS A 69 42.48 19.71 -43.61
CA LYS A 69 42.94 20.82 -42.77
C LYS A 69 42.37 22.16 -43.26
N ALA A 70 41.74 22.91 -42.35
CA ALA A 70 41.37 24.31 -42.56
C ALA A 70 42.43 25.26 -41.93
N PRO A 71 42.54 26.52 -42.39
CA PRO A 71 43.66 27.41 -42.04
C PRO A 71 43.59 27.98 -40.61
N TYR A 72 44.76 28.16 -40.00
CA TYR A 72 44.94 28.70 -38.66
C TYR A 72 44.67 30.20 -38.60
N THR A 73 43.79 30.63 -37.70
CA THR A 73 43.72 32.02 -37.22
C THR A 73 44.34 32.12 -35.82
N PRO A 74 45.15 33.16 -35.52
CA PRO A 74 45.81 33.27 -34.22
C PRO A 74 44.81 33.67 -33.13
N VAL A 75 44.79 32.91 -32.03
CA VAL A 75 43.96 33.15 -30.84
C VAL A 75 44.63 34.23 -29.98
N VAL A 76 43.95 35.36 -29.79
CA VAL A 76 44.35 36.37 -28.80
C VAL A 76 43.82 35.95 -27.42
N LYS A 77 44.71 35.84 -26.44
CA LYS A 77 44.41 35.42 -25.06
C LYS A 77 43.68 36.56 -24.32
N ALA A 78 42.50 36.29 -23.79
CA ALA A 78 41.74 37.22 -22.97
C ALA A 78 42.40 37.42 -21.58
N PRO A 79 42.35 38.62 -20.97
CA PRO A 79 42.85 38.86 -19.61
C PRO A 79 42.02 38.15 -18.54
N PRO A 80 42.62 37.79 -17.38
CA PRO A 80 41.89 37.19 -16.28
C PRO A 80 40.94 38.19 -15.59
N PRO A 81 39.80 37.74 -15.03
CA PRO A 81 38.87 38.62 -14.33
C PRO A 81 39.44 39.12 -12.99
N PRO A 82 39.04 40.30 -12.51
CA PRO A 82 39.50 40.85 -11.24
C PRO A 82 38.94 40.05 -10.05
N PHE A 83 39.79 39.78 -9.07
CA PHE A 83 39.43 39.16 -7.79
C PHE A 83 38.58 40.12 -6.95
N VAL A 84 37.27 39.87 -6.87
CA VAL A 84 36.39 40.55 -5.92
C VAL A 84 36.44 39.79 -4.59
N LYS A 85 36.93 40.44 -3.53
CA LYS A 85 36.91 39.87 -2.17
C LYS A 85 35.47 39.77 -1.67
N SER A 86 35.08 38.57 -1.25
CA SER A 86 33.74 38.29 -0.70
C SER A 86 33.53 39.06 0.61
N PRO A 87 32.38 39.75 0.80
CA PRO A 87 32.08 40.42 2.07
C PRO A 87 31.95 39.40 3.22
N SER A 88 32.65 39.64 4.31
CA SER A 88 32.49 38.88 5.56
C SER A 88 31.23 39.39 6.27
N TYR A 89 30.15 38.60 6.25
CA TYR A 89 28.96 38.91 7.04
C TYR A 89 29.16 38.42 8.49
N PRO A 90 28.77 39.22 9.50
CA PRO A 90 28.77 38.75 10.88
C PRO A 90 27.78 37.58 11.03
N PRO A 91 28.08 36.60 11.92
CA PRO A 91 27.17 35.50 12.17
C PRO A 91 25.84 36.03 12.74
N PRO A 92 24.70 35.40 12.39
CA PRO A 92 23.41 35.78 12.93
C PRO A 92 23.38 35.58 14.46
N PRO A 93 22.63 36.42 15.20
CA PRO A 93 22.48 36.27 16.64
C PRO A 93 21.83 34.93 17.00
N PRO A 94 22.16 34.36 18.17
CA PRO A 94 21.55 33.12 18.63
C PRO A 94 20.03 33.30 18.82
N PRO A 95 19.21 32.26 18.56
CA PRO A 95 17.78 32.33 18.79
C PRO A 95 17.49 32.58 20.28
N PRO A 96 16.43 33.36 20.60
CA PRO A 96 16.04 33.60 21.98
C PRO A 96 15.66 32.28 22.66
N THR A 97 16.19 32.06 23.86
CA THR A 97 15.87 30.91 24.70
C THR A 97 14.36 30.91 25.01
N PRO A 98 13.61 29.82 24.73
CA PRO A 98 12.19 29.79 25.03
C PRO A 98 11.99 29.84 26.55
N THR A 99 11.31 30.89 27.02
CA THR A 99 10.84 31.02 28.40
C THR A 99 9.80 29.92 28.67
N PRO A 100 9.82 29.24 29.82
CA PRO A 100 8.81 28.22 30.13
C PRO A 100 7.44 28.88 30.24
N ILE A 101 6.57 28.60 29.26
CA ILE A 101 5.14 28.96 29.31
C ILE A 101 4.50 28.08 30.40
N PRO A 102 3.84 28.66 31.42
CA PRO A 102 3.09 27.85 32.38
C PRO A 102 1.96 27.13 31.64
N THR A 103 1.95 25.79 31.72
CA THR A 103 0.92 24.94 31.15
C THR A 103 -0.45 25.31 31.72
N PRO A 104 -1.43 25.77 30.93
CA PRO A 104 -2.79 25.95 31.44
C PRO A 104 -3.37 24.58 31.78
N THR A 105 -3.78 24.41 33.03
CA THR A 105 -4.51 23.22 33.47
C THR A 105 -5.84 23.17 32.72
N PRO A 106 -6.19 22.07 32.02
CA PRO A 106 -7.45 22.00 31.30
C PRO A 106 -8.61 22.06 32.32
N PRO A 107 -9.63 22.91 32.10
CA PRO A 107 -10.83 22.90 32.93
C PRO A 107 -11.50 21.54 32.83
N LYS A 108 -11.87 20.98 33.99
CA LYS A 108 -12.60 19.72 34.10
C LYS A 108 -13.98 19.91 33.45
N VAL A 109 -14.12 19.47 32.20
CA VAL A 109 -15.40 19.44 31.50
C VAL A 109 -16.28 18.41 32.20
N ILE A 110 -17.26 18.89 32.97
CA ILE A 110 -18.35 18.06 33.48
C ILE A 110 -19.28 17.83 32.28
N SER A 111 -19.17 16.66 31.66
CA SER A 111 -20.08 16.24 30.60
C SER A 111 -21.53 16.16 31.14
N PRO A 112 -22.54 16.60 30.37
CA PRO A 112 -23.94 16.42 30.76
C PRO A 112 -24.30 14.93 30.83
N PRO A 113 -25.24 14.52 31.72
CA PRO A 113 -25.69 13.14 31.78
C PRO A 113 -26.34 12.77 30.45
N THR A 114 -25.76 11.79 29.76
CA THR A 114 -26.32 11.22 28.53
C THR A 114 -27.72 10.67 28.80
N PRO A 115 -28.70 10.88 27.89
CA PRO A 115 -30.01 10.24 27.98
C PRO A 115 -29.85 8.72 28.08
N TYR A 116 -30.49 8.12 29.08
CA TYR A 116 -30.44 6.69 29.35
C TYR A 116 -31.10 5.95 28.18
N HIS A 117 -30.30 5.50 27.20
CA HIS A 117 -30.76 4.47 26.27
C HIS A 117 -30.75 3.13 27.02
N PRO A 118 -31.86 2.36 27.01
CA PRO A 118 -31.82 1.01 27.51
C PRO A 118 -30.73 0.22 26.77
N PRO A 119 -30.02 -0.71 27.44
CA PRO A 119 -29.04 -1.52 26.77
C PRO A 119 -29.74 -2.31 25.66
N VAL A 120 -29.43 -1.98 24.41
CA VAL A 120 -29.69 -2.88 23.30
C VAL A 120 -28.93 -4.15 23.64
N VAL A 121 -29.67 -5.20 24.00
CA VAL A 121 -29.11 -6.54 24.20
C VAL A 121 -28.59 -6.97 22.85
N ASN A 122 -27.31 -6.68 22.58
CA ASN A 122 -26.63 -7.20 21.41
C ASN A 122 -26.74 -8.74 21.48
N PRO A 123 -27.06 -9.41 20.37
CA PRO A 123 -27.01 -10.87 20.32
C PRO A 123 -25.61 -11.34 20.76
N PRO A 124 -25.49 -12.56 21.32
CA PRO A 124 -24.27 -13.04 21.93
C PRO A 124 -23.07 -12.77 21.03
N VAL A 125 -22.20 -11.86 21.50
CA VAL A 125 -20.89 -11.62 20.91
C VAL A 125 -20.18 -12.96 20.86
N THR A 126 -20.05 -13.48 19.66
CA THR A 126 -19.12 -14.57 19.36
C THR A 126 -17.77 -14.25 20.01
N PRO A 127 -17.08 -15.25 20.58
CA PRO A 127 -15.86 -15.02 21.35
C PRO A 127 -14.90 -14.18 20.52
N THR A 128 -14.52 -13.02 21.06
CA THR A 128 -13.54 -12.11 20.46
C THR A 128 -12.41 -12.94 19.88
N PRO A 129 -12.22 -12.95 18.54
CA PRO A 129 -11.17 -13.74 17.93
C PRO A 129 -9.86 -13.33 18.58
N ALA A 130 -9.13 -14.31 19.14
CA ALA A 130 -7.81 -14.08 19.68
C ALA A 130 -6.98 -13.26 18.68
N PRO A 131 -6.15 -12.31 19.13
CA PRO A 131 -5.37 -11.47 18.23
C PRO A 131 -4.57 -12.37 17.27
N PRO A 132 -4.60 -12.09 15.95
CA PRO A 132 -3.95 -12.94 14.96
C PRO A 132 -2.44 -13.01 15.26
N THR A 133 -1.99 -14.16 15.75
CA THR A 133 -0.60 -14.41 16.19
C THR A 133 0.37 -14.52 15.02
N SER A 134 -0.10 -14.94 13.84
CA SER A 134 0.72 -14.93 12.63
C SER A 134 0.75 -13.50 12.08
N HIS A 135 1.92 -12.94 11.75
CA HIS A 135 2.09 -11.61 11.12
C HIS A 135 2.12 -11.68 9.58
N ILE A 136 2.23 -12.89 9.02
CA ILE A 136 2.26 -13.15 7.58
C ILE A 136 0.85 -13.20 7.00
N VAL A 137 0.70 -12.50 5.87
CA VAL A 137 -0.54 -12.34 5.10
C VAL A 137 -0.45 -13.17 3.83
N LYS A 138 -1.37 -14.13 3.66
CA LYS A 138 -1.36 -15.05 2.51
C LYS A 138 -2.14 -14.47 1.33
N SER A 139 -3.16 -13.66 1.60
CA SER A 139 -3.99 -13.01 0.59
C SER A 139 -4.25 -11.54 0.93
N ASN A 140 -4.48 -10.69 -0.08
CA ASN A 140 -4.78 -9.27 0.15
C ASN A 140 -6.04 -9.06 1.00
N LYS A 141 -6.98 -10.03 1.00
CA LYS A 141 -8.20 -9.96 1.80
C LYS A 141 -7.91 -9.99 3.31
N GLU A 142 -6.84 -10.67 3.73
CA GLU A 142 -6.42 -10.71 5.13
C GLU A 142 -5.78 -9.39 5.59
N CYS A 143 -5.39 -8.49 4.67
CA CYS A 143 -4.86 -7.18 5.04
C CYS A 143 -5.89 -6.34 5.81
N VAL A 144 -7.17 -6.41 5.42
CA VAL A 144 -8.23 -5.58 6.01
C VAL A 144 -8.37 -5.80 7.51
N PRO A 145 -8.62 -7.03 8.03
CA PRO A 145 -8.77 -7.24 9.47
C PRO A 145 -7.47 -6.97 10.24
N ARG A 146 -6.31 -7.26 9.65
CA ARG A 146 -5.00 -7.05 10.30
C ARG A 146 -4.64 -5.58 10.42
N CYS A 147 -4.83 -4.82 9.36
CA CYS A 147 -4.68 -3.37 9.39
C CYS A 147 -5.71 -2.71 10.30
N GLY A 148 -6.93 -3.26 10.35
CA GLY A 148 -7.96 -2.83 11.30
C GLY A 148 -7.46 -2.89 12.74
N TYR A 149 -6.90 -4.03 13.15
CA TYR A 149 -6.29 -4.19 14.47
C TYR A 149 -5.09 -3.27 14.67
N ARG A 150 -4.15 -3.23 13.71
CA ARG A 150 -2.95 -2.38 13.76
C ARG A 150 -3.28 -0.90 13.99
N CYS A 151 -4.33 -0.41 13.35
CA CYS A 151 -4.71 1.00 13.36
C CYS A 151 -5.76 1.35 14.41
N GLN A 152 -6.22 0.39 15.21
CA GLN A 152 -7.35 0.55 16.13
C GLN A 152 -7.14 1.69 17.14
N LEU A 153 -5.92 1.86 17.65
CA LEU A 153 -5.57 2.91 18.62
C LEU A 153 -4.91 4.14 17.96
N HIS A 154 -4.74 4.12 16.64
CA HIS A 154 -4.09 5.22 15.95
C HIS A 154 -5.05 6.43 15.88
N SER A 155 -4.61 7.59 16.36
CA SER A 155 -5.42 8.83 16.38
C SER A 155 -6.01 9.20 15.01
N ARG A 156 -5.27 8.88 13.95
CA ARG A 156 -5.67 9.01 12.54
C ARG A 156 -5.96 7.65 11.89
N THR A 157 -6.96 6.92 12.38
CA THR A 157 -7.28 5.54 11.94
C THR A 157 -7.41 5.40 10.42
N ARG A 158 -8.13 6.32 9.75
CA ARG A 158 -8.34 6.26 8.28
C ARG A 158 -7.03 6.40 7.49
N VAL A 159 -6.13 7.26 7.95
CA VAL A 159 -4.81 7.47 7.33
C VAL A 159 -3.91 6.25 7.58
N CYS A 160 -3.90 5.75 8.81
CA CYS A 160 -3.17 4.54 9.17
C CYS A 160 -3.63 3.35 8.32
N MET A 161 -4.94 3.14 8.17
CA MET A 161 -5.50 2.05 7.36
C MET A 161 -5.02 2.10 5.91
N ARG A 162 -5.05 3.28 5.28
CA ARG A 162 -4.58 3.46 3.90
C ARG A 162 -3.09 3.10 3.76
N ALA A 163 -2.26 3.59 4.67
CA ALA A 163 -0.83 3.30 4.67
C ALA A 163 -0.56 1.81 4.92
N CYS A 164 -1.22 1.22 5.92
CA CYS A 164 -1.10 -0.19 6.27
C CYS A 164 -1.48 -1.10 5.10
N MET A 165 -2.61 -0.83 4.42
CA MET A 165 -3.05 -1.63 3.28
C MET A 165 -2.01 -1.63 2.16
N THR A 166 -1.45 -0.47 1.79
CA THR A 166 -0.38 -0.40 0.78
C THR A 166 0.86 -1.20 1.19
N CYS A 167 1.26 -1.13 2.47
CA CYS A 167 2.39 -1.89 2.99
C CYS A 167 2.09 -3.40 3.02
N CYS A 168 0.87 -3.79 3.39
CA CYS A 168 0.44 -5.17 3.45
C CYS A 168 0.37 -5.81 2.06
N GLU A 169 -0.20 -5.12 1.08
CA GLU A 169 -0.30 -5.61 -0.28
C GLU A 169 1.08 -5.84 -0.91
N ARG A 170 2.04 -4.97 -0.61
CA ARG A 170 3.41 -5.06 -1.11
C ARG A 170 4.27 -6.08 -0.35
N CYS A 171 4.21 -6.06 0.97
CA CYS A 171 5.11 -6.84 1.84
C CYS A 171 4.50 -8.16 2.32
N LYS A 172 3.21 -8.42 2.06
CA LYS A 172 2.49 -9.61 2.53
C LYS A 172 2.64 -9.85 4.04
N CYS A 173 2.70 -8.76 4.80
CA CYS A 173 2.94 -8.80 6.24
C CYS A 173 2.35 -7.58 6.93
N VAL A 174 1.69 -7.80 8.07
CA VAL A 174 1.26 -6.75 9.00
C VAL A 174 1.80 -7.14 10.38
N PRO A 175 2.62 -6.30 11.03
CA PRO A 175 3.23 -6.72 12.28
C PRO A 175 2.19 -6.80 13.41
N PRO A 176 2.45 -7.62 14.44
CA PRO A 176 1.50 -7.83 15.52
C PRO A 176 1.43 -6.60 16.44
N GLY A 177 0.28 -6.44 17.10
CA GLY A 177 0.00 -5.31 17.98
C GLY A 177 -0.43 -4.03 17.23
N THR A 178 -0.78 -3.02 18.00
CA THR A 178 -1.17 -1.68 17.53
C THR A 178 0.01 -0.73 17.34
N TYR A 179 1.18 -1.06 17.93
CA TYR A 179 2.41 -0.27 17.86
C TYR A 179 3.65 -1.18 17.81
N GLY A 180 4.76 -0.66 17.28
CA GLY A 180 6.04 -1.36 17.26
C GLY A 180 6.05 -2.63 16.41
N ASN A 181 6.96 -3.55 16.74
CA ASN A 181 7.14 -4.86 16.09
C ASN A 181 7.37 -4.81 14.57
N ARG A 182 7.76 -3.66 14.02
CA ARG A 182 7.87 -3.45 12.57
C ARG A 182 8.94 -4.38 11.96
N GLU A 183 9.95 -4.72 12.74
CA GLU A 183 11.01 -5.67 12.44
C GLU A 183 10.51 -7.10 12.18
N LYS A 184 9.33 -7.47 12.71
CA LYS A 184 8.72 -8.78 12.41
C LYS A 184 8.33 -8.94 10.94
N CYS A 185 8.09 -7.82 10.23
CA CYS A 185 7.84 -7.82 8.79
C CYS A 185 9.09 -7.44 7.96
N GLY A 186 10.27 -7.44 8.60
CA GLY A 186 11.56 -7.25 7.94
C GLY A 186 11.74 -5.90 7.25
N LYS A 187 12.67 -5.88 6.29
CA LYS A 187 13.08 -4.66 5.57
C LYS A 187 12.00 -4.10 4.65
N CYS A 188 11.09 -4.93 4.13
CA CYS A 188 10.03 -4.43 3.26
C CYS A 188 9.12 -3.43 4.00
N TYR A 189 8.66 -3.79 5.19
CA TYR A 189 7.76 -2.94 5.99
C TYR A 189 8.50 -1.76 6.64
N THR A 190 9.74 -1.97 7.08
CA THR A 190 10.53 -0.92 7.77
C THR A 190 11.18 0.06 6.80
N GLY A 191 11.63 -0.41 5.63
CA GLY A 191 12.37 0.35 4.63
C GLY A 191 11.50 1.13 3.63
N MET A 192 10.19 0.96 3.65
CA MET A 192 9.29 1.80 2.87
C MET A 192 9.23 3.21 3.45
N VAL A 193 9.66 4.19 2.65
CA VAL A 193 9.64 5.61 3.00
C VAL A 193 8.68 6.39 2.10
N THR A 194 8.23 7.53 2.62
CA THR A 194 7.53 8.57 1.85
C THR A 194 8.55 9.46 1.13
N HIS A 195 8.08 10.35 0.24
CA HIS A 195 8.95 11.35 -0.40
C HIS A 195 9.70 12.24 0.60
N GLY A 196 9.16 12.44 1.81
CA GLY A 196 9.82 13.18 2.89
C GLY A 196 10.80 12.36 3.73
N ASN A 197 11.24 11.20 3.23
CA ASN A 197 12.16 10.27 3.91
C ASN A 197 11.69 9.77 5.29
N ARG A 198 10.37 9.81 5.54
CA ARG A 198 9.74 9.27 6.76
C ARG A 198 9.20 7.87 6.51
N SER A 199 9.20 7.02 7.54
CA SER A 199 8.58 5.69 7.46
C SER A 199 7.14 5.78 6.98
N LYS A 200 6.83 5.05 5.90
CA LYS A 200 5.50 5.03 5.30
C LYS A 200 4.53 4.12 6.06
N CYS A 201 5.02 2.97 6.52
CA CYS A 201 4.18 1.95 7.15
C CYS A 201 4.01 2.21 8.66
N PRO A 202 2.79 2.04 9.21
CA PRO A 202 2.49 2.31 10.62
C PRO A 202 3.15 1.32 11.60
#